data_AF-A0A1E7HTE3-F1
#
_entry.id   AF-A0A1E7HTE3-F1
#
_cell.length_a   1.000
_cell.length_b   1.000
_cell.length_c   1.000
_cell.angle_alpha   90.00
_cell.angle_beta   90.00
_cell.angle_gamma   90.00
#
_symmetry.space_group_name_H-M   'P 1'
#
loop_
_entity.id
_entity.type
_entity.pdbx_description
1 polymer ?
#
loop_
_entity_poly.entity_id
_entity_poly.type
_entity_poly.pdbx_seq_one_letter_code
_entity_poly.pdbx_strand_id
1 'polypeptide(L)'
;LLVLLLRRNLPEDLLKAIYHLDPIRDSRTLKLALVKNPVTPTPIVQTLLPHLHLFELVDLCCRSGASTDQRLAAERTMLLRIESEPLGNCITLARRGTATMVGELLNKGEPRLMEPCLNNPRLKEAASARFLRGPKATAETISIIARHPRWQKRPNLRQSVLRHRHTPLIWFTLWLPKLPLRELRTLLSRQSIPAQQTLIHNELKQRRPE
;
A
#
# COMPACT_ATOMS: atom_id res chain seq x y z
N LEU A 1 -30.09 -7.11 21.68
CA LEU A 1 -29.75 -6.74 20.29
C LEU A 1 -28.37 -7.20 19.86
N LEU A 2 -27.28 -6.85 20.56
CA LEU A 2 -25.91 -7.28 20.18
C LEU A 2 -25.76 -8.81 20.02
N VAL A 3 -26.29 -9.59 20.97
CA VAL A 3 -26.26 -11.06 20.93
C VAL A 3 -27.02 -11.63 19.72
N LEU A 4 -28.06 -10.94 19.25
CA LEU A 4 -28.81 -11.35 18.06
C LEU A 4 -27.99 -11.08 16.79
N LEU A 5 -27.41 -9.88 16.67
CA LEU A 5 -26.62 -9.47 15.49
C LEU A 5 -25.35 -10.31 15.28
N LEU A 6 -24.84 -10.98 16.31
CA LEU A 6 -23.74 -11.93 16.23
C LEU A 6 -24.14 -13.28 15.60
N ARG A 7 -25.43 -13.60 15.51
CA ARG A 7 -25.93 -14.82 14.87
C ARG A 7 -25.88 -14.69 13.35
N ARG A 8 -25.35 -15.71 12.67
CA ARG A 8 -25.19 -15.75 11.21
C ARG A 8 -26.47 -16.10 10.44
N ASN A 9 -27.50 -16.59 11.12
CA ASN A 9 -28.74 -17.08 10.52
C ASN A 9 -29.89 -16.08 10.76
N LEU A 10 -29.68 -14.80 10.46
CA LEU A 10 -30.74 -13.79 10.56
C LEU A 10 -31.33 -13.50 9.17
N PRO A 11 -32.66 -13.42 9.02
CA PRO A 11 -33.26 -13.01 7.77
C PRO A 11 -32.99 -11.54 7.48
N GLU A 12 -32.86 -11.21 6.19
CA GLU A 12 -32.53 -9.87 5.72
C GLU A 12 -33.54 -8.81 6.18
N ASP A 13 -34.83 -9.16 6.19
CA ASP A 13 -35.92 -8.25 6.58
C ASP A 13 -35.83 -7.84 8.05
N LEU A 14 -35.36 -8.74 8.91
CA LEU A 14 -35.14 -8.44 10.31
C LEU A 14 -33.93 -7.51 10.50
N LEU A 15 -32.89 -7.64 9.68
CA LEU A 15 -31.75 -6.70 9.68
C LEU A 15 -32.17 -5.30 9.18
N LYS A 16 -33.06 -5.23 8.18
CA LYS A 16 -33.67 -3.96 7.72
C LYS A 16 -34.51 -3.33 8.83
N ALA A 17 -35.39 -4.09 9.45
CA ALA A 17 -36.22 -3.62 10.56
C ALA A 17 -35.36 -3.11 11.73
N ILE A 18 -34.30 -3.86 12.08
CA ILE A 18 -33.34 -3.47 13.09
C ILE A 18 -32.63 -2.16 12.71
N TYR A 19 -32.19 -1.99 11.46
CA TYR A 19 -31.54 -0.74 11.00
C TYR A 19 -32.41 0.51 11.21
N HIS A 20 -33.73 0.39 11.10
CA HIS A 20 -34.66 1.51 11.31
C HIS A 20 -34.88 1.88 12.78
N LEU A 21 -34.41 1.08 13.74
CA LEU A 21 -34.54 1.38 15.16
C LEU A 21 -33.63 2.53 15.60
N ASP A 22 -34.19 3.49 16.34
CA ASP A 22 -33.47 4.61 16.95
C ASP A 22 -32.18 4.25 17.70
N PRO A 23 -32.12 3.19 18.54
CA PRO A 23 -30.88 2.85 19.27
C PRO A 23 -29.68 2.54 18.37
N ILE A 24 -29.89 2.18 17.10
CA ILE A 24 -28.81 1.94 16.14
C ILE A 24 -28.25 3.22 15.56
N ARG A 25 -29.04 4.30 15.52
CA ARG A 25 -28.54 5.62 15.11
C ARG A 25 -27.53 6.15 16.12
N ASP A 26 -27.73 5.85 17.40
CA ASP A 26 -26.91 6.42 18.48
C ASP A 26 -25.74 5.51 18.87
N SER A 27 -25.93 4.18 18.86
CA SER A 27 -24.89 3.25 19.32
C SER A 27 -23.98 2.77 18.19
N ARG A 28 -22.70 3.19 18.24
CA ARG A 28 -21.68 2.69 17.30
C ARG A 28 -21.45 1.18 17.40
N THR A 29 -21.50 0.60 18.59
CA THR A 29 -21.32 -0.85 18.78
C THR A 29 -22.38 -1.65 18.03
N LEU A 30 -23.62 -1.14 17.99
CA LEU A 30 -24.70 -1.74 17.21
C LEU A 30 -24.49 -1.56 15.70
N LYS A 31 -24.06 -0.38 15.24
CA LYS A 31 -23.70 -0.14 13.82
C LYS A 31 -22.61 -1.12 13.36
N LEU A 32 -21.57 -1.30 14.17
CA LEU A 32 -20.49 -2.23 13.89
C LEU A 32 -20.97 -3.69 13.90
N ALA A 33 -21.82 -4.08 14.83
CA ALA A 33 -22.38 -5.43 14.86
C ALA A 33 -23.21 -5.73 13.60
N LEU A 34 -23.97 -4.74 13.10
CA LEU A 34 -24.74 -4.85 11.87
C LEU A 34 -23.81 -4.99 10.65
N VAL A 35 -22.77 -4.17 10.55
CA VAL A 35 -21.79 -4.25 9.44
C VAL A 35 -20.97 -5.55 9.49
N LYS A 36 -20.72 -6.10 10.69
CA LYS A 36 -20.05 -7.39 10.86
C LYS A 36 -20.96 -8.59 10.54
N ASN A 37 -22.26 -8.42 10.32
CA ASN A 37 -23.10 -9.54 9.93
C ASN A 37 -23.00 -9.76 8.40
N PRO A 38 -22.60 -10.98 7.93
CA PRO A 38 -22.44 -11.25 6.50
C PRO A 38 -23.75 -11.15 5.69
N VAL A 39 -24.91 -11.29 6.35
CA VAL A 39 -26.23 -11.24 5.70
C VAL A 39 -26.75 -9.80 5.55
N THR A 40 -26.06 -8.81 6.10
CA THR A 40 -26.50 -7.42 6.01
C THR A 40 -26.45 -6.91 4.56
N PRO A 41 -27.55 -6.33 4.05
CA PRO A 41 -27.60 -5.75 2.72
C PRO A 41 -26.49 -4.73 2.48
N THR A 42 -25.85 -4.81 1.32
CA THR A 42 -24.79 -3.87 0.92
C THR A 42 -25.18 -2.39 1.03
N PRO A 43 -26.41 -1.96 0.66
CA PRO A 43 -26.80 -0.56 0.81
C PRO A 43 -26.77 -0.08 2.28
N ILE A 44 -27.21 -0.93 3.22
CA ILE A 44 -27.18 -0.63 4.65
C ILE A 44 -25.74 -0.56 5.17
N VAL A 45 -24.88 -1.47 4.70
CA VAL A 45 -23.46 -1.40 5.06
C VAL A 45 -22.86 -0.08 4.58
N GLN A 46 -23.11 0.30 3.33
CA GLN A 46 -22.57 1.52 2.71
C GLN A 46 -22.98 2.80 3.47
N THR A 47 -24.23 2.91 3.95
CA THR A 47 -24.67 4.06 4.75
C THR A 47 -24.01 4.12 6.13
N LEU A 48 -23.57 2.98 6.66
CA LEU A 48 -22.92 2.89 7.97
C LEU A 48 -21.41 3.05 7.93
N LEU A 49 -20.74 2.78 6.80
CA LEU A 49 -19.28 2.91 6.65
C LEU A 49 -18.73 4.27 7.13
N PRO A 50 -19.37 5.42 6.83
CA PRO A 50 -18.87 6.71 7.28
C PRO A 50 -18.88 6.87 8.82
N HIS A 51 -19.66 6.08 9.55
CA HIS A 51 -19.75 6.18 11.01
C HIS A 51 -18.79 5.22 11.74
N LEU A 52 -18.06 4.38 11.00
CA LEU A 52 -17.09 3.45 11.57
C LEU A 52 -15.72 4.10 11.74
N HIS A 53 -14.97 3.62 12.72
CA HIS A 53 -13.58 4.02 12.91
C HIS A 53 -12.68 3.38 11.86
N LEU A 54 -11.53 4.02 11.63
CA LEU A 54 -10.55 3.63 10.63
C LEU A 54 -10.17 2.14 10.72
N PHE A 55 -9.84 1.64 11.91
CA PHE A 55 -9.42 0.25 12.08
C PHE A 55 -10.58 -0.75 11.97
N GLU A 56 -11.82 -0.32 12.21
CA GLU A 56 -13.01 -1.15 11.99
C GLU A 56 -13.24 -1.37 10.49
N LEU A 57 -12.97 -0.34 9.68
CA LEU A 57 -13.00 -0.43 8.22
C LEU A 57 -11.90 -1.38 7.70
N VAL A 58 -10.68 -1.32 8.27
CA VAL A 58 -9.61 -2.29 7.94
C VAL A 58 -10.06 -3.71 8.22
N ASP A 59 -10.63 -3.95 9.40
CA ASP A 59 -11.06 -5.28 9.80
C ASP A 59 -12.17 -5.81 8.88
N LEU A 60 -13.08 -4.95 8.42
CA LEU A 60 -14.09 -5.31 7.42
C LEU A 60 -13.46 -5.71 6.08
N CYS A 61 -12.49 -4.94 5.57
CA CYS A 61 -11.78 -5.24 4.33
C CYS A 61 -11.02 -6.58 4.37
N CYS A 62 -10.50 -6.93 5.54
CA CYS A 62 -9.69 -8.13 5.74
C CYS A 62 -10.51 -9.40 6.02
N ARG A 63 -11.82 -9.28 6.26
CA ARG A 63 -12.64 -10.39 6.73
C ARG A 63 -13.04 -11.32 5.58
N SER A 64 -12.96 -12.64 5.82
CA SER A 64 -13.31 -13.69 4.83
C SER A 64 -14.80 -13.80 4.50
N GLY A 65 -15.68 -13.09 5.22
CA GLY A 65 -17.14 -13.15 5.03
C GLY A 65 -17.78 -11.86 4.52
N ALA A 66 -17.00 -10.86 4.11
CA ALA A 66 -17.54 -9.63 3.51
C ALA A 66 -17.63 -9.76 1.98
N SER A 67 -18.71 -9.26 1.39
CA SER A 67 -18.84 -9.26 -0.08
C SER A 67 -17.77 -8.39 -0.73
N THR A 68 -17.47 -8.62 -2.01
CA THR A 68 -16.48 -7.80 -2.74
C THR A 68 -16.90 -6.33 -2.78
N ASP A 69 -18.19 -6.05 -2.95
CA ASP A 69 -18.72 -4.68 -2.99
C ASP A 69 -18.59 -3.97 -1.65
N GLN A 70 -18.85 -4.67 -0.54
CA GLN A 70 -18.66 -4.13 0.82
C GLN A 70 -17.19 -3.80 1.09
N ARG A 71 -16.27 -4.69 0.67
CA ARG A 71 -14.82 -4.46 0.82
C ARG A 71 -14.35 -3.26 -0.02
N LEU A 72 -14.81 -3.15 -1.27
CA LEU A 72 -14.49 -2.02 -2.14
C LEU A 72 -15.06 -0.70 -1.62
N ALA A 73 -16.30 -0.72 -1.11
CA ALA A 73 -16.91 0.47 -0.51
C ALA A 73 -16.13 0.94 0.73
N ALA A 74 -15.78 0.01 1.63
CA ALA A 74 -14.99 0.32 2.81
C ALA A 74 -13.61 0.88 2.45
N GLU A 75 -12.94 0.25 1.47
CA GLU A 75 -11.64 0.71 0.98
C GLU A 75 -11.71 2.12 0.38
N ARG A 76 -12.74 2.44 -0.40
CA ARG A 76 -12.96 3.80 -0.93
C ARG A 76 -13.16 4.82 0.19
N THR A 77 -13.98 4.51 1.19
CA THR A 77 -14.19 5.38 2.35
C THR A 77 -12.88 5.62 3.11
N MET A 78 -12.03 4.61 3.23
CA MET A 78 -10.72 4.74 3.87
C MET A 78 -9.75 5.61 3.06
N LEU A 79 -9.70 5.43 1.74
CA LEU A 79 -8.84 6.23 0.87
C LEU A 79 -9.17 7.72 0.95
N LEU A 80 -10.45 8.09 1.08
CA LEU A 80 -10.87 9.48 1.25
C LEU A 80 -10.41 10.07 2.60
N ARG A 81 -10.23 9.25 3.64
CA ARG A 81 -9.80 9.70 4.97
C ARG A 81 -8.29 9.75 5.12
N ILE A 82 -7.56 8.96 4.33
CA ILE A 82 -6.14 8.73 4.55
C ILE A 82 -5.32 10.01 4.53
N GLU A 83 -5.77 11.04 3.81
CA GLU A 83 -5.09 12.34 3.69
C GLU A 83 -5.10 13.14 4.99
N SER A 84 -6.18 13.06 5.77
CA SER A 84 -6.34 13.79 7.03
C SER A 84 -5.90 13.00 8.28
N GLU A 85 -5.60 11.71 8.13
CA GLU A 85 -5.19 10.86 9.25
C GLU A 85 -3.78 11.21 9.78
N PRO A 86 -3.58 11.22 11.11
CA PRO A 86 -2.26 11.46 11.70
C PRO A 86 -1.26 10.37 11.32
N LEU A 87 0.03 10.72 11.37
CA LEU A 87 1.12 9.83 10.96
C LEU A 87 1.11 8.49 11.70
N GLY A 88 0.81 8.48 13.01
CA GLY A 88 0.73 7.24 13.81
C GLY A 88 -0.34 6.26 13.29
N ASN A 89 -1.50 6.78 12.88
CA ASN A 89 -2.54 5.97 12.26
C ASN A 89 -2.09 5.45 10.89
N CYS A 90 -1.43 6.30 10.09
CA CYS A 90 -0.85 5.90 8.81
C CYS A 90 0.19 4.78 8.95
N ILE A 91 1.06 4.81 9.97
CA ILE A 91 2.03 3.74 10.25
C ILE A 91 1.32 2.42 10.56
N THR A 92 0.26 2.47 11.38
CA THR A 92 -0.52 1.28 11.74
C THR A 92 -1.26 0.72 10.53
N LEU A 93 -1.86 1.60 9.71
CA LEU A 93 -2.48 1.23 8.44
C LEU A 93 -1.49 0.63 7.45
N ALA A 94 -0.26 1.15 7.37
CA ALA A 94 0.75 0.60 6.50
C ALA A 94 1.06 -0.87 6.83
N ARG A 95 0.96 -1.28 8.10
CA ARG A 95 1.21 -2.67 8.52
C ARG A 95 0.02 -3.62 8.30
N ARG A 96 -1.22 -3.13 8.47
CA ARG A 96 -2.44 -3.96 8.48
C ARG A 96 -3.35 -3.79 7.27
N GLY A 97 -3.16 -2.72 6.50
CA GLY A 97 -4.04 -2.30 5.42
C GLY A 97 -4.09 -3.26 4.24
N THR A 98 -4.96 -2.93 3.29
CA THR A 98 -5.08 -3.61 2.00
C THR A 98 -3.97 -3.18 1.05
N ALA A 99 -3.77 -3.93 -0.03
CA ALA A 99 -2.69 -3.67 -0.99
C ALA A 99 -2.77 -2.26 -1.61
N THR A 100 -3.97 -1.77 -1.89
CA THR A 100 -4.23 -0.45 -2.47
C THR A 100 -3.93 0.66 -1.46
N MET A 101 -4.43 0.54 -0.22
CA MET A 101 -4.15 1.51 0.85
C MET A 101 -2.66 1.63 1.14
N VAL A 102 -1.95 0.51 1.25
CA VAL A 102 -0.49 0.52 1.48
C VAL A 102 0.23 1.14 0.29
N GLY A 103 -0.25 0.88 -0.94
CA GLY A 103 0.26 1.52 -2.14
C GLY A 103 0.10 3.03 -2.14
N GLU A 104 -1.02 3.55 -1.66
CA GLU A 104 -1.25 5.00 -1.53
C GLU A 104 -0.47 5.62 -0.36
N LEU A 105 -0.30 4.91 0.76
CA LEU A 105 0.59 5.34 1.84
C LEU A 105 2.05 5.41 1.38
N LEU A 106 2.50 4.44 0.59
CA LEU A 106 3.83 4.46 -0.02
C LEU A 106 3.99 5.68 -0.95
N ASN A 107 2.94 6.02 -1.71
CA ASN A 107 2.92 7.19 -2.59
C ASN A 107 2.97 8.53 -1.83
N LYS A 108 2.75 8.58 -0.51
CA LYS A 108 2.99 9.81 0.27
C LYS A 108 4.47 10.21 0.28
N GLY A 109 5.38 9.25 0.18
CA GLY A 109 6.83 9.52 0.15
C GLY A 109 7.44 9.89 1.50
N GLU A 110 6.70 9.66 2.59
CA GLU A 110 7.17 9.91 3.95
C GLU A 110 8.16 8.80 4.38
N PRO A 111 9.42 9.12 4.74
CA PRO A 111 10.44 8.12 5.11
C PRO A 111 9.97 7.18 6.22
N ARG A 112 9.26 7.70 7.23
CA ARG A 112 8.73 6.95 8.37
C ARG A 112 7.67 5.92 7.98
N LEU A 113 7.02 6.06 6.82
CA LEU A 113 6.03 5.10 6.31
C LEU A 113 6.65 4.00 5.44
N MET A 114 7.87 4.20 4.94
CA MET A 114 8.49 3.28 3.99
C MET A 114 8.65 1.88 4.57
N GLU A 115 9.32 1.73 5.72
CA GLU A 115 9.53 0.42 6.34
C GLU A 115 8.22 -0.29 6.71
N PRO A 116 7.23 0.36 7.38
CA PRO A 116 5.91 -0.23 7.61
C PRO A 116 5.23 -0.73 6.32
N CYS A 117 5.30 0.05 5.23
CA CYS A 117 4.69 -0.34 3.96
C CYS A 117 5.42 -1.53 3.32
N LEU A 118 6.75 -1.51 3.29
CA LEU A 118 7.57 -2.55 2.65
C LEU A 118 7.49 -3.90 3.38
N ASN A 119 7.28 -3.87 4.69
CA ASN A 119 7.05 -5.06 5.52
C ASN A 119 5.66 -5.66 5.34
N ASN A 120 4.69 -4.92 4.78
CA ASN A 120 3.34 -5.43 4.62
C ASN A 120 3.30 -6.60 3.60
N PRO A 121 2.78 -7.78 3.96
CA PRO A 121 2.73 -8.93 3.06
C PRO A 121 1.90 -8.68 1.80
N ARG A 122 0.88 -7.81 1.88
CA ARG A 122 -0.05 -7.51 0.78
C ARG A 122 0.48 -6.47 -0.21
N LEU A 123 1.60 -5.81 0.10
CA LEU A 123 2.19 -4.85 -0.84
C LEU A 123 2.66 -5.56 -2.12
N LYS A 124 2.22 -5.05 -3.27
CA LYS A 124 2.58 -5.56 -4.60
C LYS A 124 3.80 -4.83 -5.15
N GLU A 125 4.65 -5.55 -5.89
CA GLU A 125 5.84 -5.00 -6.55
C GLU A 125 5.52 -3.81 -7.47
N ALA A 126 4.36 -3.88 -8.16
CA ALA A 126 3.89 -2.81 -9.04
C ALA A 126 3.70 -1.47 -8.30
N ALA A 127 3.30 -1.48 -7.02
CA ALA A 127 3.13 -0.27 -6.24
C ALA A 127 4.48 0.38 -5.90
N SER A 128 5.47 -0.42 -5.49
CA SER A 128 6.84 0.07 -5.24
C SER A 128 7.50 0.58 -6.53
N ALA A 129 7.31 -0.12 -7.64
CA ALA A 129 7.83 0.33 -8.94
C ALA A 129 7.14 1.63 -9.42
N ARG A 130 5.83 1.79 -9.14
CA ARG A 130 5.09 3.02 -9.41
C ARG A 130 5.62 4.18 -8.57
N PHE A 131 5.86 3.98 -7.28
CA PHE A 131 6.46 4.98 -6.39
C PHE A 131 7.84 5.44 -6.90
N LEU A 132 8.71 4.50 -7.26
CA LEU A 132 10.05 4.79 -7.80
C LEU A 132 10.04 5.52 -9.14
N ARG A 133 8.95 5.46 -9.91
CA ARG A 133 8.77 6.26 -11.13
C ARG A 133 8.19 7.64 -10.85
N GLY A 134 7.65 7.85 -9.65
CA GLY A 134 7.00 9.10 -9.26
C GLY A 134 7.99 10.16 -8.76
N PRO A 135 7.59 11.43 -8.75
CA PRO A 135 8.45 12.55 -8.34
C PRO A 135 8.69 12.63 -6.82
N LYS A 136 7.87 11.94 -6.01
CA LYS A 136 7.95 11.95 -4.54
C LYS A 136 9.06 11.03 -3.98
N ALA A 137 9.74 10.28 -4.85
CA ALA A 137 10.84 9.41 -4.45
C ALA A 137 12.11 10.24 -4.16
N THR A 138 12.44 10.37 -2.88
CA THR A 138 13.67 11.02 -2.39
C THR A 138 14.84 10.03 -2.31
N ALA A 139 16.07 10.54 -2.25
CA ALA A 139 17.27 9.72 -2.07
C ALA A 139 17.19 8.78 -0.85
N GLU A 140 16.60 9.26 0.24
CA GLU A 140 16.38 8.49 1.47
C GLU A 140 15.38 7.34 1.25
N THR A 141 14.19 7.64 0.74
CA THR A 141 13.13 6.64 0.51
C THR A 141 13.56 5.57 -0.50
N ILE A 142 14.29 5.96 -1.55
CA ILE A 142 14.90 5.03 -2.52
C ILE A 142 15.89 4.11 -1.82
N SER A 143 16.73 4.66 -0.93
CA SER A 143 17.70 3.87 -0.19
C SER A 143 17.06 2.89 0.79
N ILE A 144 15.94 3.28 1.41
CA ILE A 144 15.15 2.35 2.25
C ILE A 144 14.65 1.17 1.41
N ILE A 145 14.09 1.42 0.22
CA ILE A 145 13.64 0.34 -0.69
C ILE A 145 14.81 -0.53 -1.12
N ALA A 146 15.93 0.07 -1.48
CA ALA A 146 17.12 -0.63 -1.99
C ALA A 146 17.84 -1.48 -0.93
N ARG A 147 17.75 -1.12 0.36
CA ARG A 147 18.26 -1.92 1.50
C ARG A 147 17.34 -3.07 1.90
N HIS A 148 16.05 -2.98 1.57
CA HIS A 148 15.07 -3.89 2.13
C HIS A 148 15.26 -5.33 1.60
N PRO A 149 15.40 -6.35 2.48
CA PRO A 149 15.83 -7.70 2.09
C PRO A 149 14.86 -8.39 1.12
N ARG A 150 13.56 -8.12 1.27
CA ARG A 150 12.49 -8.63 0.38
C ARG A 150 12.53 -8.01 -1.02
N TRP A 151 12.89 -6.73 -1.13
CA TRP A 151 12.70 -5.93 -2.35
C TRP A 151 13.97 -5.77 -3.18
N GLN A 152 15.15 -5.75 -2.53
CA GLN A 152 16.45 -5.64 -3.18
C GLN A 152 16.70 -6.75 -4.23
N LYS A 153 16.19 -7.96 -3.99
CA LYS A 153 16.40 -9.10 -4.89
C LYS A 153 15.59 -8.98 -6.19
N ARG A 154 14.53 -8.16 -6.22
CA ARG A 154 13.63 -8.01 -7.37
C ARG A 154 14.30 -7.25 -8.52
N PRO A 155 14.41 -7.82 -9.73
CA PRO A 155 15.13 -7.19 -10.84
C PRO A 155 14.45 -5.91 -11.32
N ASN A 156 13.11 -5.88 -11.42
CA ASN A 156 12.38 -4.70 -11.88
C ASN A 156 12.58 -3.49 -10.94
N LEU A 157 12.64 -3.74 -9.63
CA LEU A 157 12.90 -2.69 -8.65
C LEU A 157 14.34 -2.21 -8.71
N ARG A 158 15.31 -3.11 -8.86
CA ARG A 158 16.72 -2.73 -9.06
C ARG A 158 16.88 -1.82 -10.28
N GLN A 159 16.28 -2.19 -11.41
CA GLN A 159 16.27 -1.35 -12.61
C GLN A 159 15.55 -0.02 -12.38
N SER A 160 14.42 -0.02 -11.68
CA SER A 160 13.67 1.22 -11.39
C SER A 160 14.48 2.18 -10.50
N VAL A 161 15.16 1.65 -9.48
CA VAL A 161 16.08 2.42 -8.63
C VAL A 161 17.23 2.98 -9.48
N LEU A 162 17.92 2.16 -10.27
CA LEU A 162 19.07 2.63 -11.07
C LEU A 162 18.70 3.62 -12.18
N ARG A 163 17.45 3.61 -12.65
CA ARG A 163 16.94 4.61 -13.61
C ARG A 163 16.54 5.92 -12.95
N HIS A 164 16.33 5.92 -11.63
CA HIS A 164 15.77 7.09 -10.96
C HIS A 164 16.84 8.17 -10.73
N ARG A 165 16.45 9.43 -10.99
CA ARG A 165 17.35 10.58 -10.96
C ARG A 165 17.92 10.86 -9.57
N HIS A 166 17.13 10.67 -8.51
CA HIS A 166 17.55 10.92 -7.13
C HIS A 166 18.26 9.73 -6.48
N THR A 167 18.61 8.70 -7.24
CA THR A 167 19.25 7.51 -6.69
C THR A 167 20.68 7.81 -6.26
N PRO A 168 21.02 7.55 -4.98
CA PRO A 168 22.38 7.74 -4.48
C PRO A 168 23.41 6.89 -5.23
N LEU A 169 24.60 7.45 -5.46
CA LEU A 169 25.68 6.83 -6.22
C LEU A 169 26.17 5.51 -5.60
N ILE A 170 26.04 5.35 -4.29
CA ILE A 170 26.37 4.10 -3.58
C ILE A 170 25.63 2.88 -4.14
N TRP A 171 24.42 3.06 -4.67
CA TRP A 171 23.66 1.97 -5.26
C TRP A 171 24.20 1.57 -6.63
N PHE A 172 24.77 2.50 -7.38
CA PHE A 172 25.44 2.20 -8.64
C PHE A 172 26.70 1.37 -8.36
N THR A 173 27.56 1.80 -7.44
CA THR A 173 28.78 1.06 -7.12
C THR A 173 28.50 -0.35 -6.59
N LEU A 174 27.44 -0.53 -5.79
CA LEU A 174 27.08 -1.84 -5.24
C LEU A 174 26.41 -2.80 -6.24
N TRP A 175 25.64 -2.28 -7.20
CA TRP A 175 24.81 -3.11 -8.08
C TRP A 175 25.32 -3.23 -9.51
N LEU A 176 26.03 -2.24 -10.07
CA LEU A 176 26.55 -2.30 -11.43
C LEU A 176 27.40 -3.55 -11.67
N PRO A 177 28.33 -3.96 -10.78
CA PRO A 177 29.14 -5.18 -10.96
C PRO A 177 28.32 -6.47 -11.13
N LYS A 178 27.08 -6.49 -10.62
CA LYS A 178 26.21 -7.68 -10.62
C LYS A 178 25.24 -7.71 -11.80
N LEU A 179 25.20 -6.67 -12.63
CA LEU A 179 24.26 -6.59 -13.77
C LEU A 179 24.86 -7.17 -15.05
N PRO A 180 24.02 -7.72 -15.95
CA PRO A 180 24.47 -8.16 -17.27
C PRO A 180 24.77 -6.96 -18.19
N LEU A 181 25.69 -7.16 -19.14
CA LEU A 181 26.15 -6.11 -20.06
C LEU A 181 25.01 -5.45 -20.86
N ARG A 182 23.99 -6.23 -21.25
CA ARG A 182 22.82 -5.70 -21.97
C ARG A 182 22.09 -4.66 -21.12
N GLU A 183 21.90 -4.93 -19.83
CA GLU A 183 21.22 -4.01 -18.92
C GLU A 183 22.03 -2.72 -18.71
N LEU A 184 23.35 -2.82 -18.55
CA LEU A 184 24.22 -1.65 -18.42
C LEU A 184 24.09 -0.70 -19.62
N ARG A 185 24.04 -1.23 -20.85
CA ARG A 185 23.81 -0.43 -22.06
C ARG A 185 22.43 0.24 -22.07
N THR A 186 21.39 -0.49 -21.66
CA THR A 186 20.04 0.09 -21.59
C THR A 186 19.93 1.17 -20.52
N LEU A 187 20.65 1.05 -19.40
CA LEU A 187 20.72 2.08 -18.38
C LEU A 187 21.40 3.32 -18.94
N LEU A 188 22.54 3.16 -19.62
CA LEU A 188 23.26 4.27 -20.21
C LEU A 188 22.41 5.08 -21.20
N SER A 189 21.67 4.41 -22.08
CA SER A 189 20.78 5.08 -23.06
C SER A 189 19.67 5.92 -22.43
N ARG A 190 19.29 5.64 -21.19
CA ARG A 190 18.16 6.26 -20.49
C ARG A 190 18.58 7.21 -19.37
N GLN A 191 19.86 7.19 -19.00
CA GLN A 191 20.36 7.98 -17.89
C GLN A 191 20.72 9.39 -18.35
N SER A 192 20.18 10.40 -17.67
CA SER A 192 20.46 11.81 -18.00
C SER A 192 21.50 12.45 -17.08
N ILE A 193 21.85 11.83 -15.95
CA ILE A 193 22.73 12.45 -14.94
C ILE A 193 24.19 12.12 -15.23
N PRO A 194 25.06 13.14 -15.42
CA PRO A 194 26.47 12.92 -15.77
C PRO A 194 27.22 12.05 -14.75
N ALA A 195 27.06 12.31 -13.46
CA ALA A 195 27.73 11.54 -12.40
C ALA A 195 27.33 10.05 -12.36
N GLN A 196 26.12 9.71 -12.80
CA GLN A 196 25.67 8.32 -12.88
C GLN A 196 26.12 7.68 -14.19
N GLN A 197 26.14 8.45 -15.29
CA GLN A 197 26.69 8.00 -16.56
C GLN A 197 28.18 7.66 -16.45
N THR A 198 28.99 8.47 -15.76
CA THR A 198 30.43 8.20 -15.58
C THR A 198 30.68 6.87 -14.87
N LEU A 199 29.91 6.55 -13.83
CA LEU A 199 29.99 5.26 -13.14
C LEU A 199 29.64 4.08 -14.06
N ILE A 200 28.57 4.21 -14.87
CA ILE A 200 28.18 3.16 -15.82
C ILE A 200 29.26 2.99 -16.91
N HIS A 201 29.85 4.08 -17.41
CA HIS A 201 30.94 4.02 -18.40
C HIS A 201 32.19 3.36 -17.82
N ASN A 202 32.58 3.71 -16.59
CA ASN A 202 33.73 3.12 -15.93
C ASN A 202 33.57 1.61 -15.77
N GLU A 203 32.38 1.14 -15.37
CA GLU A 203 32.05 -0.28 -15.29
C GLU A 203 32.06 -0.99 -16.66
N LEU A 204 31.56 -0.33 -17.72
CA LEU A 204 31.61 -0.86 -19.07
C LEU A 204 33.04 -0.99 -19.60
N LYS A 205 33.92 -0.01 -19.28
CA LYS A 205 35.35 -0.06 -19.61
C LYS A 205 36.06 -1.18 -18.84
N GLN A 206 35.80 -1.34 -17.54
CA GLN A 206 36.41 -2.39 -16.73
C GLN A 206 36.12 -3.82 -17.25
N ARG A 207 34.94 -4.04 -17.85
CA ARG A 207 34.56 -5.36 -18.40
C ARG A 207 34.98 -5.59 -19.85
N ARG A 208 35.52 -4.57 -20.50
CA ARG A 208 36.15 -4.66 -21.81
C ARG A 208 37.58 -4.12 -21.67
N PRO A 209 38.47 -4.82 -20.94
CA PRO A 209 39.87 -4.68 -21.26
C PRO A 209 40.02 -5.13 -22.72
N GLU A 210 40.76 -4.34 -23.48
CA GLU A 210 40.92 -4.41 -24.94
C GLU A 210 40.95 -5.81 -25.55
#